data_AF-A0A7G9QX54-F1
#
_entry.id   AF-A0A7G9QX54-F1
#
_cell.length_a   1.000
_cell.length_b   1.000
_cell.length_c   1.000
_cell.angle_alpha   90.00
_cell.angle_beta   90.00
_cell.angle_gamma   90.00
#
_symmetry.space_group_name_H-M   'P 1'
#
loop_
_entity.id
_entity.type
_entity.pdbx_description
1 polymer ?
#
loop_
_entity_poly.entity_id
_entity_poly.type
_entity_poly.pdbx_seq_one_letter_code
_entity_poly.pdbx_strand_id
1 'polypeptide(L)'
;MLPQIDPTPIHEVPAHTPLEAVLSSSRPAVIRGLVSGWPLVAASHSGDEQAVAYLKRYANDALPAIATVAPPQARFFYDDDFRGFNFRREPVALTAALNTLLRDRVRADAPTIYLGATTCETFLPGLCADNPLDLGGRDALASIWIGNRSRVPAHQDLPDNLACVAAGRRRFLLFPPEQLPNLYVGPLDVTPAGQPVSLVDPLAPDLERFPRYAEAMRHAQTAILESGDALFIPSMWWHHIEALEPFNVLVNYWWRSAPAYMDAPVNALMLAILCLRDLPPEQRAAWQETFRHYVFEFDAERVAGHIPEHARHVLSALDADKAANLRAHLLRNLQKQDAAQG
;
A
#
# COMPACT_ATOMS: atom_id res chain seq x y z
N MET A 1 -20.88 24.44 -12.41
CA MET A 1 -19.97 23.35 -12.81
C MET A 1 -18.61 23.71 -12.25
N LEU A 2 -18.12 22.99 -11.24
CA LEU A 2 -16.73 23.16 -10.78
C LEU A 2 -15.80 22.73 -11.93
N PRO A 3 -14.68 23.43 -12.16
CA PRO A 3 -13.76 23.06 -13.23
C PRO A 3 -13.25 21.63 -13.00
N GLN A 4 -13.22 20.84 -14.06
CA GLN A 4 -12.56 19.54 -14.05
C GLN A 4 -11.07 19.79 -13.84
N ILE A 5 -10.52 19.29 -12.72
CA ILE A 5 -9.10 19.43 -12.39
C ILE A 5 -8.42 18.16 -12.87
N ASP A 6 -7.77 18.26 -14.04
CA ASP A 6 -7.06 17.13 -14.62
C ASP A 6 -5.73 16.92 -13.87
N PRO A 7 -5.45 15.69 -13.38
CA PRO A 7 -4.19 15.38 -12.73
C PRO A 7 -3.02 15.49 -13.70
N THR A 8 -1.86 15.88 -13.19
CA THR A 8 -0.62 15.96 -13.98
C THR A 8 -0.09 14.56 -14.32
N PRO A 9 0.64 14.35 -15.43
CA PRO A 9 1.28 13.05 -15.68
C PRO A 9 2.36 12.74 -14.63
N ILE A 10 2.46 11.47 -14.21
CA ILE A 10 3.61 11.00 -13.40
C ILE A 10 4.87 11.11 -14.26
N HIS A 11 5.99 11.50 -13.66
CA HIS A 11 7.29 11.54 -14.34
C HIS A 11 7.68 10.15 -14.89
N GLU A 12 8.07 10.09 -16.16
CA GLU A 12 8.42 8.83 -16.83
C GLU A 12 9.91 8.77 -17.16
N VAL A 13 10.50 7.59 -17.00
CA VAL A 13 11.89 7.29 -17.34
C VAL A 13 11.96 6.02 -18.20
N PRO A 14 12.96 5.91 -19.10
CA PRO A 14 13.14 4.71 -19.90
C PRO A 14 13.67 3.52 -19.09
N ALA A 15 13.45 2.29 -19.58
CA ALA A 15 13.89 1.04 -18.93
C ALA A 15 15.38 0.97 -18.54
N HIS A 16 16.26 1.64 -19.30
CA HIS A 16 17.70 1.61 -19.07
C HIS A 16 18.17 2.63 -18.03
N THR A 17 17.25 3.38 -17.41
CA THR A 17 17.58 4.28 -16.31
C THR A 17 18.11 3.46 -15.15
N PRO A 18 19.24 3.85 -14.52
CA PRO A 18 19.74 3.16 -13.33
C PRO A 18 18.66 3.06 -12.27
N LEU A 19 18.22 1.83 -11.96
CA LEU A 19 17.06 1.60 -11.10
C LEU A 19 17.26 2.22 -9.70
N GLU A 20 18.48 2.17 -9.18
CA GLU A 20 18.82 2.80 -7.89
C GLU A 20 18.42 4.28 -7.81
N ALA A 21 18.67 5.06 -8.87
CA ALA A 21 18.34 6.48 -8.90
C ALA A 21 16.82 6.72 -8.82
N VAL A 22 16.03 5.77 -9.29
CA VAL A 22 14.56 5.81 -9.20
C VAL A 22 14.11 5.36 -7.81
N LEU A 23 14.63 4.23 -7.32
CA LEU A 23 14.21 3.62 -6.04
C LEU A 23 14.65 4.41 -4.80
N SER A 24 15.57 5.37 -4.95
CA SER A 24 15.95 6.32 -3.89
C SER A 24 15.16 7.64 -3.91
N SER A 25 14.22 7.80 -4.85
CA SER A 25 13.46 9.03 -5.03
C SER A 25 12.39 9.20 -3.94
N SER A 26 12.12 10.45 -3.54
CA SER A 26 10.94 10.79 -2.71
C SER A 26 9.68 11.06 -3.54
N ARG A 27 9.78 10.95 -4.87
CA ARG A 27 8.69 11.18 -5.84
C ARG A 27 8.43 9.94 -6.70
N PRO A 28 7.17 9.69 -7.10
CA PRO A 28 6.83 8.59 -7.97
C PRO A 28 7.46 8.72 -9.34
N ALA A 29 7.72 7.58 -9.98
CA ALA A 29 8.20 7.54 -11.35
C ALA A 29 7.72 6.29 -12.07
N VAL A 30 7.28 6.45 -13.32
CA VAL A 30 6.99 5.33 -14.22
C VAL A 30 8.28 4.94 -14.94
N ILE A 31 8.59 3.65 -14.95
CA ILE A 31 9.73 3.08 -15.67
C ILE A 31 9.16 2.24 -16.81
N ARG A 32 9.18 2.81 -18.02
CA ARG A 32 8.57 2.18 -19.19
C ARG A 32 9.37 0.96 -19.61
N GLY A 33 8.69 -0.19 -19.73
CA GLY A 33 9.28 -1.45 -20.18
C GLY A 33 10.32 -2.08 -19.24
N LEU A 34 10.34 -1.73 -17.95
CA LEU A 34 11.30 -2.29 -16.98
C LEU A 34 11.31 -3.82 -16.97
N VAL A 35 10.12 -4.43 -17.03
CA VAL A 35 9.93 -5.87 -16.90
C VAL A 35 9.46 -6.52 -18.20
N SER A 36 9.61 -5.86 -19.35
CA SER A 36 9.20 -6.40 -20.66
C SER A 36 9.89 -7.71 -21.03
N GLY A 37 11.05 -8.01 -20.44
CA GLY A 37 11.78 -9.26 -20.64
C GLY A 37 11.26 -10.46 -19.82
N TRP A 38 10.30 -10.27 -18.92
CA TRP A 38 9.74 -11.35 -18.11
C TRP A 38 8.99 -12.38 -18.95
N PRO A 39 9.22 -13.70 -18.73
CA PRO A 39 8.43 -14.74 -19.39
C PRO A 39 6.92 -14.61 -19.13
N LEU A 40 6.50 -14.12 -17.96
CA LEU A 40 5.09 -13.86 -17.66
C LEU A 40 4.51 -12.74 -18.55
N VAL A 41 5.28 -11.69 -18.83
CA VAL A 41 4.88 -10.60 -19.75
C VAL A 41 4.80 -11.12 -21.19
N ALA A 42 5.76 -11.93 -21.61
CA ALA A 42 5.71 -12.58 -22.91
C ALA A 42 4.48 -13.52 -23.05
N ALA A 43 4.16 -14.26 -21.99
CA ALA A 43 2.96 -15.10 -21.95
C ALA A 43 1.67 -14.28 -22.01
N SER A 44 1.58 -13.13 -21.32
CA SER A 44 0.39 -12.28 -21.37
C SER A 44 0.19 -11.61 -22.72
N HIS A 45 1.26 -11.20 -23.41
CA HIS A 45 1.16 -10.72 -24.79
C HIS A 45 0.69 -11.80 -25.78
N SER A 46 0.86 -13.07 -25.44
CA SER A 46 0.36 -14.19 -26.25
C SER A 46 -1.11 -14.51 -25.99
N GLY A 47 -1.72 -13.94 -24.94
CA GLY A 47 -3.13 -14.10 -24.57
C GLY A 47 -3.34 -14.43 -23.08
N ASP A 48 -4.55 -14.16 -22.58
CA ASP A 48 -4.93 -14.43 -21.18
C ASP A 48 -4.80 -15.92 -20.83
N GLU A 49 -5.13 -16.82 -21.76
CA GLU A 49 -4.94 -18.27 -21.61
C GLU A 49 -3.48 -18.63 -21.35
N GLN A 50 -2.55 -18.00 -22.07
CA GLN A 50 -1.12 -18.28 -21.96
C GLN A 50 -0.56 -17.74 -20.64
N ALA A 51 -0.97 -16.54 -20.21
CA ALA A 51 -0.62 -16.01 -18.89
C ALA A 51 -1.15 -16.92 -17.76
N VAL A 52 -2.42 -17.33 -17.84
CA VAL A 52 -3.02 -18.24 -16.85
C VAL A 52 -2.31 -19.60 -16.85
N ALA A 53 -2.02 -20.16 -18.02
CA ALA A 53 -1.29 -21.43 -18.13
C ALA A 53 0.14 -21.31 -17.59
N TYR A 54 0.79 -20.16 -17.74
CA TYR A 54 2.10 -19.88 -17.16
C TYR A 54 2.03 -19.83 -15.62
N LEU A 55 1.10 -19.04 -15.05
CA LEU A 55 0.93 -18.93 -13.60
C LEU A 55 0.62 -20.27 -12.93
N LYS A 56 -0.23 -21.11 -13.56
CA LYS A 56 -0.58 -22.43 -13.05
C LYS A 56 0.61 -23.38 -12.88
N ARG A 57 1.74 -23.16 -13.57
CA ARG A 57 2.94 -23.99 -13.39
C ARG A 57 3.54 -23.85 -11.99
N TYR A 58 3.31 -22.71 -11.35
CA TYR A 58 3.83 -22.38 -10.02
C TYR A 58 2.74 -22.49 -8.95
N ALA A 59 1.46 -22.64 -9.31
CA ALA A 59 0.35 -22.54 -8.38
C ALA A 59 0.45 -23.59 -7.26
N ASN A 60 0.54 -23.11 -6.02
CA ASN A 60 0.52 -23.94 -4.83
C ASN A 60 -0.89 -23.99 -4.24
N ASP A 61 -1.69 -24.95 -4.70
CA ASP A 61 -3.07 -25.16 -4.22
C ASP A 61 -3.15 -25.88 -2.86
N ALA A 62 -2.01 -26.21 -2.22
CA ALA A 62 -2.01 -26.79 -0.87
C ALA A 62 -2.46 -25.78 0.19
N LEU A 63 -2.37 -24.47 -0.10
CA LEU A 63 -2.85 -23.40 0.75
C LEU A 63 -3.94 -22.62 0.00
N PRO A 64 -5.12 -22.37 0.62
CA PRO A 64 -6.14 -21.57 -0.03
C PRO A 64 -5.71 -20.11 -0.10
N ALA A 65 -5.74 -19.53 -1.30
CA ALA A 65 -5.67 -18.09 -1.47
C ALA A 65 -6.99 -17.45 -1.01
N ILE A 66 -6.98 -16.15 -0.72
CA ILE A 66 -8.19 -15.41 -0.36
C ILE A 66 -8.66 -14.59 -1.56
N ALA A 67 -9.81 -14.97 -2.14
CA ALA A 67 -10.49 -14.17 -3.14
C ALA A 67 -11.37 -13.12 -2.48
N THR A 68 -11.24 -11.88 -2.92
CA THR A 68 -12.18 -10.79 -2.63
C THR A 68 -13.15 -10.67 -3.78
N VAL A 69 -14.45 -10.83 -3.51
CA VAL A 69 -15.51 -10.88 -4.51
C VAL A 69 -16.54 -9.79 -4.25
N ALA A 70 -16.81 -8.97 -5.25
CA ALA A 70 -17.72 -7.84 -5.20
C ALA A 70 -18.64 -7.81 -6.44
N PRO A 71 -19.69 -6.97 -6.47
CA PRO A 71 -20.48 -6.73 -7.68
C PRO A 71 -19.61 -6.34 -8.90
N PRO A 72 -20.13 -6.43 -10.14
CA PRO A 72 -19.37 -6.08 -11.34
C PRO A 72 -18.80 -4.65 -11.29
N GLN A 73 -17.54 -4.47 -11.70
CA GLN A 73 -16.82 -3.20 -11.75
C GLN A 73 -16.81 -2.42 -10.42
N ALA A 74 -16.82 -3.15 -9.30
CA ALA A 74 -16.92 -2.57 -7.98
C ALA A 74 -15.64 -1.81 -7.60
N ARG A 75 -15.86 -0.73 -6.84
CA ARG A 75 -14.85 -0.13 -5.97
C ARG A 75 -14.92 -0.85 -4.63
N PHE A 76 -13.84 -1.53 -4.22
CA PHE A 76 -13.81 -2.26 -2.94
C PHE A 76 -13.91 -1.26 -1.79
N PHE A 77 -15.07 -1.18 -1.13
CA PHE A 77 -15.42 -0.07 -0.25
C PHE A 77 -16.33 -0.49 0.90
N TYR A 78 -16.65 0.46 1.77
CA TYR A 78 -17.67 0.31 2.81
C TYR A 78 -19.05 0.08 2.21
N ASP A 79 -19.94 -0.56 2.97
CA ASP A 79 -21.37 -0.46 2.71
C ASP A 79 -21.90 0.94 3.10
N ASP A 80 -23.16 1.23 2.74
CA ASP A 80 -23.73 2.59 2.85
C ASP A 80 -23.74 3.12 4.30
N ASP A 81 -23.84 2.23 5.29
CA ASP A 81 -23.92 2.55 6.72
C ASP A 81 -22.58 2.40 7.47
N PHE A 82 -21.49 2.06 6.79
CA PHE A 82 -20.17 1.79 7.38
C PHE A 82 -20.18 0.66 8.43
N ARG A 83 -21.10 -0.29 8.32
CA ARG A 83 -21.20 -1.47 9.21
C ARG A 83 -20.46 -2.67 8.65
N GLY A 84 -20.13 -2.64 7.37
CA GLY A 84 -19.43 -3.69 6.67
C GLY A 84 -18.83 -3.18 5.38
N PHE A 85 -18.72 -4.07 4.41
CA PHE A 85 -18.09 -3.81 3.12
C PHE A 85 -18.99 -4.31 1.99
N ASN A 86 -18.83 -3.72 0.81
CA ASN A 86 -19.57 -4.11 -0.39
C ASN A 86 -19.01 -5.37 -1.09
N PHE A 87 -18.16 -6.12 -0.40
CA PHE A 87 -17.50 -7.32 -0.90
C PHE A 87 -17.44 -8.40 0.17
N ARG A 88 -17.20 -9.63 -0.25
CA ARG A 88 -16.91 -10.77 0.63
C ARG A 88 -15.52 -11.33 0.36
N ARG A 89 -14.99 -12.04 1.34
CA ARG A 89 -13.73 -12.78 1.23
C ARG A 89 -14.02 -14.27 1.35
N GLU A 90 -13.46 -15.05 0.44
CA GLU A 90 -13.64 -16.50 0.44
C GLU A 90 -12.31 -17.22 0.14
N PRO A 91 -12.00 -18.31 0.87
CA PRO A 91 -10.85 -19.14 0.57
C PRO A 91 -11.08 -19.89 -0.75
N VAL A 92 -10.07 -19.94 -1.61
CA VAL A 92 -10.15 -20.57 -2.92
C VAL A 92 -8.79 -21.15 -3.33
N ALA A 93 -8.80 -22.28 -4.04
CA ALA A 93 -7.61 -22.78 -4.71
C ALA A 93 -7.18 -21.79 -5.82
N LEU A 94 -5.90 -21.46 -5.89
CA LEU A 94 -5.39 -20.49 -6.86
C LEU A 94 -5.71 -20.90 -8.29
N THR A 95 -5.54 -22.18 -8.63
CA THR A 95 -5.89 -22.71 -9.95
C THR A 95 -7.38 -22.54 -10.27
N ALA A 96 -8.27 -22.73 -9.29
CA ALA A 96 -9.71 -22.56 -9.47
C ALA A 96 -10.10 -21.10 -9.68
N ALA A 97 -9.45 -20.18 -8.97
CA ALA A 97 -9.66 -18.75 -9.14
C ALA A 97 -9.16 -18.26 -10.52
N LEU A 98 -7.99 -18.73 -10.96
CA LEU A 98 -7.45 -18.45 -12.30
C LEU A 98 -8.38 -18.96 -13.41
N ASN A 99 -8.93 -20.17 -13.27
CA ASN A 99 -9.94 -20.71 -14.20
C ASN A 99 -11.20 -19.85 -14.25
N THR A 100 -11.66 -19.38 -13.09
CA THR A 100 -12.85 -18.54 -12.97
C THR A 100 -12.65 -17.19 -13.66
N LEU A 101 -11.53 -16.51 -13.39
CA LEU A 101 -11.17 -15.25 -14.06
C LEU A 101 -11.11 -15.42 -15.58
N LEU A 102 -10.46 -16.49 -16.05
CA LEU A 102 -10.34 -16.77 -17.48
C LEU A 102 -11.70 -17.04 -18.13
N ARG A 103 -12.59 -17.79 -17.48
CA ARG A 103 -13.95 -18.06 -17.98
C ARG A 103 -14.79 -16.80 -18.05
N ASP A 104 -14.73 -15.97 -17.01
CA ASP A 104 -15.64 -14.83 -16.84
C ASP A 104 -15.14 -13.57 -17.59
N ARG A 105 -13.96 -13.59 -18.22
CA ARG A 105 -13.37 -12.46 -18.95
C ARG A 105 -14.24 -11.90 -20.09
N VAL A 106 -15.09 -12.73 -20.69
CA VAL A 106 -16.01 -12.35 -21.79
C VAL A 106 -17.38 -11.89 -21.30
N ARG A 107 -17.62 -11.93 -19.99
CA ARG A 107 -18.92 -11.61 -19.38
C ARG A 107 -18.90 -10.18 -18.83
N ALA A 108 -19.81 -9.35 -19.33
CA ALA A 108 -19.96 -7.97 -18.84
C ALA A 108 -20.54 -7.91 -17.41
N ASP A 109 -21.30 -8.93 -17.02
CA ASP A 109 -21.94 -9.09 -15.70
C ASP A 109 -21.07 -9.87 -14.70
N ALA A 110 -19.82 -10.18 -15.05
CA ALA A 110 -18.94 -10.93 -14.16
C ALA A 110 -18.73 -10.18 -12.84
N PRO A 111 -18.79 -10.89 -11.68
CA PRO A 111 -18.43 -10.28 -10.41
C PRO A 111 -16.99 -9.78 -10.46
N THR A 112 -16.69 -8.72 -9.73
CA THR A 112 -15.31 -8.25 -9.56
C THR A 112 -14.59 -9.24 -8.64
N ILE A 113 -13.50 -9.83 -9.13
CA ILE A 113 -12.71 -10.82 -8.39
C ILE A 113 -11.28 -10.32 -8.30
N TYR A 114 -10.76 -10.35 -7.09
CA TYR A 114 -9.41 -9.91 -6.76
C TYR A 114 -8.74 -10.90 -5.81
N LEU A 115 -7.63 -11.47 -6.25
CA LEU A 115 -6.68 -12.21 -5.42
C LEU A 115 -5.58 -11.22 -5.05
N GLY A 116 -5.56 -10.77 -3.80
CA GLY A 116 -4.62 -9.76 -3.34
C GLY A 116 -3.80 -10.19 -2.14
N ALA A 117 -2.72 -9.45 -1.88
CA ALA A 117 -1.79 -9.64 -0.77
C ALA A 117 -1.24 -11.07 -0.68
N THR A 118 -1.10 -11.71 -1.83
CA THR A 118 -0.62 -13.08 -1.97
C THR A 118 0.90 -13.01 -2.15
N THR A 119 1.67 -13.52 -1.19
CA THR A 119 3.12 -13.59 -1.30
C THR A 119 3.50 -14.55 -2.44
N CYS A 120 4.33 -14.08 -3.38
CA CYS A 120 4.71 -14.88 -4.55
C CYS A 120 5.30 -16.23 -4.11
N GLU A 121 6.20 -16.22 -3.12
CA GLU A 121 6.87 -17.44 -2.66
C GLU A 121 5.91 -18.48 -2.06
N THR A 122 4.86 -18.05 -1.35
CA THR A 122 3.93 -18.98 -0.69
C THR A 122 2.97 -19.63 -1.69
N PHE A 123 2.45 -18.85 -2.64
CA PHE A 123 1.35 -19.28 -3.50
C PHE A 123 1.76 -19.59 -4.95
N LEU A 124 2.90 -19.07 -5.38
CA LEU A 124 3.49 -19.26 -6.71
C LEU A 124 5.02 -19.50 -6.57
N PRO A 125 5.48 -20.48 -5.76
CA PRO A 125 6.90 -20.72 -5.51
C PRO A 125 7.68 -20.87 -6.82
N GLY A 126 8.79 -20.15 -6.94
CA GLY A 126 9.64 -20.12 -8.15
C GLY A 126 9.24 -19.09 -9.22
N LEU A 127 8.05 -18.47 -9.14
CA LEU A 127 7.61 -17.48 -10.14
C LEU A 127 8.58 -16.29 -10.24
N CYS A 128 8.97 -15.72 -9.09
CA CYS A 128 9.89 -14.58 -9.07
C CYS A 128 11.32 -14.94 -9.48
N ALA A 129 11.73 -16.21 -9.31
CA ALA A 129 13.03 -16.67 -9.80
C ALA A 129 13.07 -16.70 -11.34
N ASP A 130 11.96 -17.13 -11.97
CA ASP A 130 11.83 -17.16 -13.43
C ASP A 130 11.46 -15.79 -14.05
N ASN A 131 11.09 -14.80 -13.22
CA ASN A 131 10.80 -13.43 -13.60
C ASN A 131 11.64 -12.46 -12.74
N PRO A 132 12.98 -12.49 -12.87
CA PRO A 132 13.85 -11.80 -11.93
C PRO A 132 13.83 -10.28 -12.13
N LEU A 133 14.05 -9.56 -11.05
CA LEU A 133 14.32 -8.12 -11.04
C LEU A 133 15.37 -7.81 -9.98
N ASP A 134 16.47 -7.18 -10.38
CA ASP A 134 17.53 -6.77 -9.46
C ASP A 134 17.13 -5.48 -8.74
N LEU A 135 16.93 -5.55 -7.43
CA LEU A 135 16.52 -4.42 -6.58
C LEU A 135 17.71 -3.74 -5.87
N GLY A 136 18.95 -4.04 -6.26
CA GLY A 136 20.14 -3.41 -5.68
C GLY A 136 20.39 -3.82 -4.22
N GLY A 137 20.16 -5.09 -3.89
CA GLY A 137 20.39 -5.65 -2.54
C GLY A 137 19.31 -5.35 -1.50
N ARG A 138 18.18 -4.74 -1.91
CA ARG A 138 17.02 -4.56 -1.03
C ARG A 138 16.38 -5.91 -0.68
N ASP A 139 16.16 -6.13 0.60
CA ASP A 139 15.34 -7.25 1.10
C ASP A 139 13.87 -6.90 0.93
N ALA A 140 13.30 -7.30 -0.22
CA ALA A 140 11.95 -6.94 -0.61
C ALA A 140 11.00 -8.15 -0.57
N LEU A 141 9.82 -7.95 0.01
CA LEU A 141 8.73 -8.90 -0.07
C LEU A 141 8.08 -8.78 -1.46
N ALA A 142 8.10 -9.86 -2.24
CA ALA A 142 7.39 -9.94 -3.51
C ALA A 142 5.95 -10.44 -3.31
N SER A 143 4.99 -9.64 -3.77
CA SER A 143 3.56 -9.96 -3.76
C SER A 143 2.99 -9.94 -5.16
N ILE A 144 1.93 -10.73 -5.38
CA ILE A 144 1.20 -10.76 -6.64
C ILE A 144 -0.27 -10.38 -6.42
N TRP A 145 -0.83 -9.71 -7.42
CA TRP A 145 -2.23 -9.28 -7.46
C TRP A 145 -2.83 -9.71 -8.79
N ILE A 146 -3.86 -10.55 -8.73
CA ILE A 146 -4.50 -11.14 -9.91
C ILE A 146 -6.00 -10.87 -9.84
N GLY A 147 -6.58 -10.34 -10.90
CA GLY A 147 -8.01 -10.04 -10.91
C GLY A 147 -8.51 -9.52 -12.23
N ASN A 148 -9.80 -9.17 -12.26
CA ASN A 148 -10.45 -8.53 -13.38
C ASN A 148 -10.60 -7.01 -13.14
N ARG A 149 -11.52 -6.37 -13.86
CA ARG A 149 -11.79 -4.92 -13.75
C ARG A 149 -12.23 -4.57 -12.34
N SER A 150 -11.46 -3.73 -11.68
CA SER A 150 -11.68 -3.38 -10.27
C SER A 150 -11.15 -2.00 -9.97
N ARG A 151 -11.64 -1.40 -8.88
CA ARG A 151 -11.15 -0.12 -8.37
C ARG A 151 -10.75 -0.25 -6.90
N VAL A 152 -9.51 0.12 -6.59
CA VAL A 152 -8.99 0.19 -5.23
C VAL A 152 -9.00 1.66 -4.80
N PRO A 153 -9.73 2.05 -3.74
CA PRO A 153 -9.74 3.42 -3.24
C PRO A 153 -8.34 3.97 -2.95
N ALA A 154 -8.19 5.30 -2.95
CA ALA A 154 -6.92 5.91 -2.56
C ALA A 154 -6.55 5.53 -1.12
N HIS A 155 -5.36 4.97 -0.95
CA HIS A 155 -4.76 4.60 0.33
C HIS A 155 -3.26 4.86 0.26
N GLN A 156 -2.57 4.75 1.40
CA GLN A 156 -1.12 4.83 1.46
C GLN A 156 -0.56 3.59 2.15
N ASP A 157 0.66 3.22 1.77
CA ASP A 157 1.39 2.14 2.40
C ASP A 157 2.67 2.68 3.05
N LEU A 158 3.07 2.06 4.16
CA LEU A 158 4.32 2.36 4.83
C LEU A 158 5.56 1.92 4.05
N PRO A 159 5.66 0.71 3.48
CA PRO A 159 6.81 0.34 2.66
C PRO A 159 6.89 1.15 1.36
N ASP A 160 8.10 1.30 0.84
CA ASP A 160 8.31 1.65 -0.56
C ASP A 160 7.80 0.51 -1.45
N ASN A 161 7.30 0.85 -2.64
CA ASN A 161 6.65 -0.11 -3.53
C ASN A 161 7.11 0.05 -4.98
N LEU A 162 7.61 -1.02 -5.58
CA LEU A 162 7.83 -1.11 -7.02
C LEU A 162 6.78 -2.01 -7.66
N ALA A 163 5.77 -1.42 -8.28
CA ALA A 163 4.62 -2.08 -8.88
C ALA A 163 4.83 -2.37 -10.38
N CYS A 164 5.00 -3.64 -10.75
CA CYS A 164 5.26 -4.10 -12.11
C CYS A 164 4.00 -4.72 -12.74
N VAL A 165 3.52 -4.19 -13.85
CA VAL A 165 2.36 -4.72 -14.58
C VAL A 165 2.81 -5.88 -15.45
N ALA A 166 2.39 -7.09 -15.11
CA ALA A 166 2.77 -8.31 -15.82
C ALA A 166 1.72 -8.77 -16.85
N ALA A 167 0.45 -8.39 -16.66
CA ALA A 167 -0.63 -8.61 -17.61
C ALA A 167 -1.72 -7.52 -17.46
N GLY A 168 -2.38 -7.18 -18.56
CA GLY A 168 -3.44 -6.17 -18.61
C GLY A 168 -2.90 -4.74 -18.52
N ARG A 169 -3.76 -3.82 -18.07
CA ARG A 169 -3.45 -2.39 -17.93
C ARG A 169 -3.98 -1.86 -16.62
N ARG A 170 -3.23 -0.94 -16.02
CA ARG A 170 -3.63 -0.27 -14.78
C ARG A 170 -3.52 1.22 -14.87
N ARG A 171 -4.54 1.94 -14.41
CA ARG A 171 -4.46 3.37 -14.16
C ARG A 171 -4.11 3.60 -12.70
N PHE A 172 -3.15 4.46 -12.46
CA PHE A 172 -2.76 4.92 -11.13
C PHE A 172 -3.06 6.42 -11.02
N LEU A 173 -3.65 6.83 -9.90
CA LEU A 173 -3.83 8.22 -9.52
C LEU A 173 -3.21 8.43 -8.14
N LEU A 174 -2.13 9.20 -8.08
CA LEU A 174 -1.30 9.39 -6.90
C LEU A 174 -1.47 10.78 -6.31
N PHE A 175 -1.37 10.90 -5.00
CA PHE A 175 -1.34 12.17 -4.28
C PHE A 175 -0.15 12.19 -3.33
N PRO A 176 0.55 13.33 -3.21
CA PRO A 176 1.65 13.44 -2.27
C PRO A 176 1.14 13.33 -0.81
N PRO A 177 1.98 12.87 0.14
CA PRO A 177 1.57 12.60 1.53
C PRO A 177 0.89 13.79 2.22
N GLU A 178 1.30 15.02 1.87
CA GLU A 178 0.78 16.28 2.42
C GLU A 178 -0.71 16.52 2.09
N GLN A 179 -1.28 15.77 1.14
CA GLN A 179 -2.70 15.86 0.79
C GLN A 179 -3.62 15.09 1.75
N LEU A 180 -3.09 14.39 2.76
CA LEU A 180 -3.89 13.71 3.79
C LEU A 180 -5.11 14.54 4.29
N PRO A 181 -4.99 15.83 4.63
CA PRO A 181 -6.13 16.64 5.09
C PRO A 181 -7.24 16.82 4.03
N ASN A 182 -6.93 16.67 2.75
CA ASN A 182 -7.82 16.91 1.62
C ASN A 182 -8.45 15.62 1.06
N LEU A 183 -8.00 14.45 1.50
CA LEU A 183 -8.43 13.15 0.97
C LEU A 183 -9.64 12.54 1.68
N TYR A 184 -10.12 13.12 2.79
CA TYR A 184 -11.28 12.61 3.54
C TYR A 184 -11.15 11.11 3.84
N VAL A 185 -10.10 10.75 4.57
CA VAL A 185 -9.81 9.36 4.94
C VAL A 185 -10.89 8.84 5.89
N GLY A 186 -11.33 7.60 5.67
CA GLY A 186 -12.31 6.89 6.50
C GLY A 186 -11.75 6.45 7.86
N PRO A 187 -12.51 5.61 8.58
CA PRO A 187 -12.10 5.06 9.88
C PRO A 187 -10.70 4.44 9.85
N LEU A 188 -9.93 4.67 10.91
CA LEU A 188 -8.54 4.17 11.02
C LEU A 188 -8.47 2.71 11.49
N ASP A 189 -9.51 2.25 12.15
CA ASP A 189 -9.63 0.96 12.85
C ASP A 189 -10.52 -0.04 12.11
N VAL A 190 -11.46 0.43 11.28
CA VAL A 190 -12.29 -0.40 10.40
C VAL A 190 -11.94 -0.09 8.95
N THR A 191 -11.12 -0.95 8.34
CA THR A 191 -10.53 -0.71 7.02
C THR A 191 -10.90 -1.81 6.02
N PRO A 192 -11.10 -1.49 4.72
CA PRO A 192 -11.43 -2.50 3.72
C PRO A 192 -10.34 -3.57 3.60
N ALA A 193 -9.06 -3.19 3.59
CA ALA A 193 -7.95 -4.08 3.28
C ALA A 193 -6.71 -3.86 4.17
N GLY A 194 -6.90 -3.42 5.41
CA GLY A 194 -5.80 -3.18 6.37
C GLY A 194 -5.25 -1.76 6.36
N GLN A 195 -5.58 -0.94 5.34
CA GLN A 195 -5.26 0.48 5.29
C GLN A 195 -6.52 1.34 5.27
N PRO A 196 -6.54 2.47 5.99
CA PRO A 196 -7.58 3.48 5.85
C PRO A 196 -7.62 4.02 4.42
N VAL A 197 -8.82 4.17 3.88
CA VAL A 197 -9.02 4.61 2.49
C VAL A 197 -9.67 5.99 2.44
N SER A 198 -9.39 6.76 1.38
CA SER A 198 -10.18 7.95 1.03
C SER A 198 -11.63 7.54 0.77
N LEU A 199 -12.56 8.34 1.30
CA LEU A 199 -13.99 8.15 1.07
C LEU A 199 -14.43 8.63 -0.32
N VAL A 200 -13.64 9.49 -0.97
CA VAL A 200 -14.01 10.13 -2.24
C VAL A 200 -13.79 9.19 -3.42
N ASP A 201 -14.77 9.10 -4.34
CA ASP A 201 -14.57 8.44 -5.64
C ASP A 201 -13.88 9.44 -6.58
N PRO A 202 -12.63 9.21 -7.01
CA PRO A 202 -11.94 10.12 -7.94
C PRO A 202 -12.61 10.22 -9.31
N LEU A 203 -13.41 9.22 -9.72
CA LEU A 203 -14.11 9.25 -11.01
C LEU A 203 -15.40 10.06 -10.97
N ALA A 204 -15.97 10.26 -9.78
CA ALA A 204 -17.19 11.00 -9.56
C ALA A 204 -17.14 11.71 -8.18
N PRO A 205 -16.23 12.69 -8.00
CA PRO A 205 -16.05 13.32 -6.71
C PRO A 205 -17.25 14.20 -6.37
N ASP A 206 -17.92 13.90 -5.26
CA ASP A 206 -18.94 14.76 -4.65
C ASP A 206 -18.24 15.94 -3.96
N LEU A 207 -17.97 17.00 -4.71
CA LEU A 207 -17.29 18.20 -4.22
C LEU A 207 -18.19 19.12 -3.37
N GLU A 208 -19.50 18.86 -3.33
CA GLU A 208 -20.39 19.53 -2.36
C GLU A 208 -20.16 18.95 -0.96
N ARG A 209 -20.07 17.61 -0.86
CA ARG A 209 -19.76 16.91 0.38
C ARG A 209 -18.28 16.95 0.75
N PHE A 210 -17.39 16.91 -0.25
CA PHE A 210 -15.93 16.82 -0.07
C PHE A 210 -15.17 17.98 -0.75
N PRO A 211 -15.46 19.25 -0.41
CA PRO A 211 -14.93 20.40 -1.14
C PRO A 211 -13.40 20.50 -1.16
N ARG A 212 -12.70 20.01 -0.14
CA ARG A 212 -11.22 20.02 -0.09
C ARG A 212 -10.58 19.05 -1.09
N TYR A 213 -11.34 18.08 -1.62
CA TYR A 213 -10.80 17.11 -2.57
C TYR A 213 -10.36 17.78 -3.89
N ALA A 214 -10.97 18.92 -4.22
CA ALA A 214 -10.50 19.76 -5.32
C ALA A 214 -9.05 20.22 -5.13
N GLU A 215 -8.60 20.46 -3.89
CA GLU A 215 -7.18 20.75 -3.62
C GLU A 215 -6.32 19.52 -3.85
N ALA A 216 -6.71 18.35 -3.33
CA ALA A 216 -5.98 17.10 -3.55
C ALA A 216 -5.77 16.84 -5.06
N MET A 217 -6.81 17.02 -5.87
CA MET A 217 -6.75 16.83 -7.32
C MET A 217 -5.78 17.77 -8.04
N ARG A 218 -5.51 18.98 -7.52
CA ARG A 218 -4.50 19.89 -8.12
C ARG A 218 -3.08 19.38 -7.97
N HIS A 219 -2.83 18.55 -6.94
CA HIS A 219 -1.52 17.93 -6.68
C HIS A 219 -1.47 16.48 -7.16
N ALA A 220 -2.55 15.98 -7.74
CA ALA A 220 -2.64 14.61 -8.18
C ALA A 220 -1.79 14.36 -9.42
N GLN A 221 -1.21 13.16 -9.49
CA GLN A 221 -0.46 12.67 -10.63
C GLN A 221 -1.10 11.39 -11.17
N THR A 222 -1.12 11.20 -12.49
CA THR A 222 -1.74 10.02 -13.12
C THR A 222 -0.83 9.35 -14.15
N ALA A 223 -0.95 8.04 -14.27
CA ALA A 223 -0.38 7.28 -15.38
C ALA A 223 -1.21 6.03 -15.68
N ILE A 224 -1.23 5.64 -16.95
CA ILE A 224 -1.67 4.30 -17.37
C ILE A 224 -0.41 3.48 -17.66
N LEU A 225 -0.31 2.33 -17.00
CA LEU A 225 0.76 1.35 -17.20
C LEU A 225 0.25 0.19 -18.05
N GLU A 226 1.06 -0.16 -19.03
CA GLU A 226 0.87 -1.32 -19.91
C GLU A 226 1.66 -2.52 -19.37
N SER A 227 1.42 -3.71 -19.92
CA SER A 227 2.20 -4.90 -19.57
C SER A 227 3.68 -4.71 -19.93
N GLY A 228 4.57 -4.86 -18.94
CA GLY A 228 6.01 -4.56 -19.05
C GLY A 228 6.44 -3.30 -18.29
N ASP A 229 5.53 -2.39 -17.98
CA ASP A 229 5.85 -1.16 -17.25
C ASP A 229 5.91 -1.39 -15.73
N ALA A 230 6.67 -0.53 -15.06
CA ALA A 230 6.68 -0.46 -13.60
C ALA A 230 6.42 0.97 -13.09
N LEU A 231 5.84 1.07 -11.89
CA LEU A 231 5.67 2.32 -11.17
C LEU A 231 6.36 2.20 -9.82
N PHE A 232 7.31 3.09 -9.55
CA PHE A 232 7.83 3.29 -8.22
C PHE A 232 6.92 4.24 -7.44
N ILE A 233 6.45 3.78 -6.29
CA ILE A 233 5.63 4.55 -5.34
C ILE A 233 6.44 4.65 -4.05
N PRO A 234 7.00 5.84 -3.73
CA PRO A 234 7.68 6.05 -2.47
C PRO A 234 6.72 5.85 -1.29
N SER A 235 7.27 5.45 -0.16
CA SER A 235 6.56 5.35 1.12
C SER A 235 5.63 6.54 1.38
N MET A 236 4.44 6.27 1.92
CA MET A 236 3.41 7.24 2.30
C MET A 236 2.72 7.99 1.14
N TRP A 237 3.03 7.73 -0.12
CA TRP A 237 2.27 8.29 -1.23
C TRP A 237 0.88 7.64 -1.31
N TRP A 238 -0.15 8.49 -1.38
CA TRP A 238 -1.51 8.03 -1.59
C TRP A 238 -1.70 7.59 -3.03
N HIS A 239 -2.39 6.48 -3.25
CA HIS A 239 -2.58 5.94 -4.58
C HIS A 239 -3.93 5.24 -4.73
N HIS A 240 -4.69 5.67 -5.74
CA HIS A 240 -5.88 5.01 -6.26
C HIS A 240 -5.50 4.19 -7.49
N ILE A 241 -6.06 2.99 -7.62
CA ILE A 241 -5.70 2.04 -8.68
C ILE A 241 -6.97 1.56 -9.38
N GLU A 242 -6.96 1.60 -10.70
CA GLU A 242 -7.98 0.97 -11.55
C GLU A 242 -7.33 -0.14 -12.39
N ALA A 243 -7.84 -1.36 -12.27
CA ALA A 243 -7.54 -2.43 -13.21
C ALA A 243 -8.49 -2.32 -14.41
N LEU A 244 -7.95 -2.11 -15.61
CA LEU A 244 -8.74 -1.70 -16.77
C LEU A 244 -9.19 -2.88 -17.66
N GLU A 245 -8.49 -4.01 -17.56
CA GLU A 245 -8.73 -5.17 -18.43
C GLU A 245 -9.57 -6.27 -17.74
N PRO A 246 -10.17 -7.20 -18.50
CA PRO A 246 -10.89 -8.34 -17.93
C PRO A 246 -9.99 -9.30 -17.14
N PHE A 247 -8.67 -9.28 -17.41
CA PHE A 247 -7.66 -10.04 -16.70
C PHE A 247 -6.42 -9.16 -16.52
N ASN A 248 -5.92 -9.08 -15.29
CA ASN A 248 -4.77 -8.25 -14.92
C ASN A 248 -3.89 -8.98 -13.92
N VAL A 249 -2.57 -8.80 -14.03
CA VAL A 249 -1.57 -9.34 -13.10
C VAL A 249 -0.58 -8.23 -12.74
N LEU A 250 -0.41 -7.95 -11.45
CA LEU A 250 0.61 -7.05 -10.92
C LEU A 250 1.54 -7.89 -10.06
N VAL A 251 2.84 -7.75 -10.25
CA VAL A 251 3.82 -8.22 -9.26
C VAL A 251 4.43 -6.98 -8.66
N ASN A 252 4.56 -6.92 -7.35
CA ASN A 252 5.20 -5.79 -6.72
C ASN A 252 6.11 -6.17 -5.58
N TYR A 253 7.09 -5.30 -5.36
CA TYR A 253 8.17 -5.50 -4.39
C TYR A 253 8.05 -4.44 -3.32
N TRP A 254 7.98 -4.88 -2.07
CA TRP A 254 7.81 -4.03 -0.90
C TRP A 254 9.05 -4.08 -0.03
N TRP A 255 9.63 -2.94 0.32
CA TRP A 255 10.74 -2.88 1.28
C TRP A 255 10.61 -1.68 2.20
N ARG A 256 11.37 -1.72 3.30
CA ARG A 256 11.53 -0.59 4.21
C ARG A 256 13.01 -0.27 4.32
N SER A 257 13.34 1.02 4.28
CA SER A 257 14.67 1.50 4.60
C SER A 257 14.92 1.61 6.12
N ALA A 258 13.87 1.46 6.92
CA ALA A 258 13.94 1.50 8.38
C ALA A 258 14.41 0.16 8.97
N PRO A 259 15.16 0.15 10.08
CA PRO A 259 15.59 -1.08 10.75
C PRO A 259 14.43 -2.00 11.13
N ALA A 260 14.64 -3.32 10.99
CA ALA A 260 13.61 -4.34 11.21
C ALA A 260 13.04 -4.37 12.64
N TYR A 261 13.77 -3.86 13.64
CA TYR A 261 13.29 -3.78 15.03
C TYR A 261 12.26 -2.66 15.26
N MET A 262 12.06 -1.75 14.30
CA MET A 262 11.08 -0.66 14.44
C MET A 262 9.65 -1.16 14.19
N ASP A 263 8.80 -1.00 15.20
CA ASP A 263 7.36 -1.27 15.12
C ASP A 263 6.64 -0.33 14.13
N ALA A 264 5.40 -0.69 13.76
CA ALA A 264 4.59 0.08 12.82
C ALA A 264 4.21 1.47 13.40
N PRO A 265 4.48 2.59 12.69
CA PRO A 265 4.15 3.94 13.17
C PRO A 265 2.67 4.16 13.50
N VAL A 266 1.76 3.41 12.87
CA VAL A 266 0.33 3.47 13.18
C VAL A 266 0.04 3.15 14.66
N ASN A 267 0.82 2.27 15.29
CA ASN A 267 0.67 1.97 16.72
C ASN A 267 0.94 3.20 17.58
N ALA A 268 1.94 4.01 17.22
CA ALA A 268 2.24 5.27 17.90
C ALA A 268 1.11 6.29 17.70
N LEU A 269 0.55 6.38 16.50
CA LEU A 269 -0.62 7.22 16.22
C LEU A 269 -1.83 6.82 17.07
N MET A 270 -2.14 5.52 17.16
CA MET A 270 -3.28 5.03 17.95
C MET A 270 -3.09 5.29 19.45
N LEU A 271 -1.89 5.07 19.98
CA LEU A 271 -1.57 5.43 21.36
C LEU A 271 -1.61 6.94 21.61
N ALA A 272 -1.15 7.77 20.66
CA ALA A 272 -1.25 9.22 20.77
C ALA A 272 -2.71 9.69 20.74
N ILE A 273 -3.57 9.03 19.96
CA ILE A 273 -5.02 9.29 20.00
C ILE A 273 -5.58 8.96 21.38
N LEU A 274 -5.25 7.79 21.93
CA LEU A 274 -5.70 7.34 23.24
C LEU A 274 -5.24 8.28 24.37
N CYS A 275 -4.00 8.76 24.33
CA CYS A 275 -3.38 9.47 25.45
C CYS A 275 -3.42 11.01 25.32
N LEU A 276 -3.43 11.56 24.10
CA LEU A 276 -3.13 12.98 23.86
C LEU A 276 -4.24 13.76 23.17
N ARG A 277 -5.01 13.13 22.27
CA ARG A 277 -5.97 13.85 21.39
C ARG A 277 -6.95 14.69 22.19
N ASP A 278 -7.52 14.11 23.25
CA ASP A 278 -8.64 14.69 24.00
C ASP A 278 -8.19 15.45 25.27
N LEU A 279 -6.89 15.69 25.44
CA LEU A 279 -6.35 16.57 26.49
C LEU A 279 -6.78 18.04 26.28
N PRO A 280 -6.78 18.87 27.34
CA PRO A 280 -6.92 20.32 27.22
C PRO A 280 -5.93 20.90 26.19
N PRO A 281 -6.32 21.92 25.39
CA PRO A 281 -5.49 22.42 24.28
C PRO A 281 -4.06 22.81 24.67
N GLU A 282 -3.88 23.44 25.83
CA GLU A 282 -2.58 23.85 26.36
C GLU A 282 -1.70 22.65 26.72
N GLN A 283 -2.28 21.56 27.25
CA GLN A 283 -1.55 20.33 27.56
C GLN A 283 -1.16 19.59 26.28
N ARG A 284 -2.08 19.53 25.30
CA ARG A 284 -1.79 18.92 23.99
C ARG A 284 -0.68 19.69 23.26
N ALA A 285 -0.67 21.02 23.33
CA ALA A 285 0.40 21.84 22.76
C ALA A 285 1.75 21.56 23.44
N ALA A 286 1.79 21.42 24.77
CA ALA A 286 3.00 21.04 25.48
C ALA A 286 3.52 19.65 25.04
N TRP A 287 2.64 18.66 24.90
CA TRP A 287 3.02 17.34 24.40
C TRP A 287 3.47 17.36 22.93
N GLN A 288 2.91 18.25 22.10
CA GLN A 288 3.38 18.44 20.74
C GLN A 288 4.85 18.89 20.71
N GLU A 289 5.26 19.80 21.59
CA GLU A 289 6.67 20.21 21.72
C GLU A 289 7.56 19.07 22.24
N THR A 290 7.05 18.24 23.16
CA THR A 290 7.75 17.03 23.61
C THR A 290 8.02 16.06 22.45
N PHE A 291 7.00 15.76 21.64
CA PHE A 291 7.15 14.89 20.46
C PHE A 291 8.05 15.52 19.40
N ARG A 292 7.94 16.84 19.18
CA ARG A 292 8.86 17.57 18.29
C ARG A 292 10.30 17.37 18.74
N HIS A 293 10.61 17.59 20.03
CA HIS A 293 11.96 17.48 20.56
C HIS A 293 12.54 16.05 20.54
N TYR A 294 11.76 15.05 20.97
CA TYR A 294 12.28 13.68 21.15
C TYR A 294 12.10 12.77 19.92
N VAL A 295 11.21 13.12 18.97
CA VAL A 295 10.86 12.23 17.83
C VAL A 295 11.07 12.91 16.48
N PHE A 296 10.40 14.03 16.21
CA PHE A 296 10.38 14.60 14.85
C PHE A 296 11.61 15.45 14.50
N GLU A 297 12.20 16.13 15.49
CA GLU A 297 13.45 16.90 15.36
C GLU A 297 14.56 16.26 16.22
N PHE A 298 14.59 14.93 16.26
CA PHE A 298 15.56 14.18 17.06
C PHE A 298 17.00 14.49 16.63
N ASP A 299 17.79 14.98 17.59
CA ASP A 299 19.24 15.18 17.48
C ASP A 299 19.88 14.64 18.76
N ALA A 300 20.77 13.65 18.62
CA ALA A 300 21.31 12.91 19.77
C ALA A 300 22.09 13.79 20.75
N GLU A 301 22.81 14.80 20.25
CA GLU A 301 23.61 15.70 21.10
C GLU A 301 22.70 16.68 21.84
N ARG A 302 21.73 17.28 21.15
CA ARG A 302 20.76 18.19 21.76
C ARG A 302 19.87 17.49 22.78
N VAL A 303 19.41 16.28 22.48
CA VAL A 303 18.48 15.52 23.32
C VAL A 303 19.18 14.87 24.51
N ALA A 304 20.38 14.32 24.33
CA ALA A 304 21.02 13.47 25.33
C ALA A 304 22.51 13.81 25.61
N GLY A 305 23.11 14.78 24.91
CA GLY A 305 24.53 15.15 25.05
C GLY A 305 24.92 15.57 26.46
N HIS A 306 23.99 16.23 27.17
CA HIS A 306 24.15 16.64 28.57
C HIS A 306 24.05 15.49 29.59
N ILE A 307 23.72 14.26 29.15
CA ILE A 307 23.59 13.07 29.99
C ILE A 307 24.81 12.17 29.73
N PRO A 308 25.51 11.69 30.79
CA PRO A 308 26.56 10.69 30.63
C PRO A 308 26.08 9.49 29.83
N GLU A 309 26.90 8.96 28.93
CA GLU A 309 26.48 7.94 27.94
C GLU A 309 25.77 6.73 28.57
N HIS A 310 26.30 6.22 29.68
CA HIS A 310 25.73 5.09 30.42
C HIS A 310 24.33 5.34 31.01
N ALA A 311 23.93 6.60 31.16
CA ALA A 311 22.65 7.03 31.74
C ALA A 311 21.63 7.51 30.69
N ARG A 312 21.96 7.47 29.39
CA ARG A 312 21.06 7.93 28.32
C ARG A 312 19.86 7.00 28.09
N HIS A 313 20.00 5.71 28.41
CA HIS A 313 18.93 4.70 28.29
C HIS A 313 18.19 4.77 26.93
N VAL A 314 16.87 5.00 26.91
CA VAL A 314 16.04 5.08 25.70
C VAL A 314 16.39 6.26 24.79
N LEU A 315 17.13 7.26 25.31
CA LEU A 315 17.62 8.40 24.52
C LEU A 315 18.92 8.09 23.76
N SER A 316 19.51 6.91 23.97
CA SER A 316 20.61 6.42 23.14
C SER A 316 20.08 5.81 21.83
N ALA A 317 20.96 5.63 20.84
CA ALA A 317 20.60 4.95 19.60
C ALA A 317 19.97 3.59 19.90
N LEU A 318 18.81 3.33 19.28
CA LEU A 318 18.09 2.07 19.43
C LEU A 318 18.79 0.96 18.65
N ASP A 319 18.80 -0.22 19.25
CA ASP A 319 19.13 -1.50 18.63
C ASP A 319 17.99 -2.50 18.93
N ALA A 320 18.13 -3.74 18.47
CA ALA A 320 17.10 -4.76 18.66
C ALA A 320 16.80 -5.03 20.14
N ASP A 321 17.80 -5.06 21.01
CA ASP A 321 17.64 -5.36 22.43
C ASP A 321 16.96 -4.21 23.17
N LYS A 322 17.37 -2.96 22.89
CA LYS A 322 16.72 -1.76 23.46
C LYS A 322 15.29 -1.63 22.98
N ALA A 323 15.01 -1.92 21.70
CA ALA A 323 13.65 -1.93 21.16
C ALA A 323 12.78 -2.98 21.87
N ALA A 324 13.29 -4.20 22.07
CA ALA A 324 12.58 -5.26 22.79
C ALA A 324 12.30 -4.86 24.25
N ASN A 325 13.28 -4.28 24.94
CA ASN A 325 13.12 -3.79 26.31
C ASN A 325 12.09 -2.66 26.42
N LEU A 326 12.12 -1.70 25.49
CA LEU A 326 11.13 -0.62 25.41
C LEU A 326 9.72 -1.18 25.19
N ARG A 327 9.57 -2.12 24.24
CA ARG A 327 8.28 -2.78 23.96
C ARG A 327 7.75 -3.50 25.21
N ALA A 328 8.59 -4.24 25.91
CA ALA A 328 8.21 -4.93 27.16
C ALA A 328 7.81 -3.94 28.27
N HIS A 329 8.49 -2.79 28.36
CA HIS A 329 8.12 -1.72 29.29
C HIS A 329 6.74 -1.14 28.96
N LEU A 330 6.50 -0.79 27.70
CA LEU A 330 5.20 -0.26 27.24
C LEU A 330 4.06 -1.26 27.49
N LEU A 331 4.26 -2.53 27.15
CA LEU A 331 3.24 -3.57 27.36
C LEU A 331 2.84 -3.71 28.84
N ARG A 332 3.82 -3.72 29.76
CA ARG A 332 3.55 -3.76 31.21
C ARG A 332 2.75 -2.56 31.69
N ASN A 333 3.00 -1.37 31.13
CA ASN A 333 2.27 -0.16 31.54
C ASN A 333 0.83 -0.20 31.05
N LEU A 334 0.59 -0.64 29.82
CA LEU A 334 -0.76 -0.79 29.26
C LEU A 334 -1.58 -1.80 30.08
N GLN A 335 -1.00 -2.96 30.40
CA GLN A 335 -1.66 -3.99 31.22
C GLN A 335 -2.00 -3.50 32.65
N LYS A 336 -1.16 -2.65 33.25
CA LYS A 336 -1.44 -2.06 34.56
C LYS A 336 -2.61 -1.08 34.53
N GLN A 337 -2.76 -0.32 33.43
CA GLN A 337 -3.86 0.63 33.29
C GLN A 337 -5.20 -0.10 33.21
N ASP A 338 -5.27 -1.21 32.48
CA ASP A 338 -6.48 -2.05 32.41
C ASP A 338 -6.87 -2.59 33.80
N ALA A 339 -5.90 -3.06 34.57
CA ALA A 339 -6.12 -3.56 35.93
C ALA A 339 -6.51 -2.48 36.95
N ALA A 340 -6.24 -1.21 36.68
CA ALA A 340 -6.61 -0.09 37.55
C ALA A 340 -7.99 0.51 37.21
N GLN A 341 -8.54 0.18 36.03
CA GLN A 341 -9.84 0.66 35.54
C GLN A 341 -10.97 -0.40 35.65
N GLY A 342 -10.63 -1.66 35.91
CA GLY A 342 -11.58 -2.75 36.18
C GLY A 342 -11.87 -2.93 37.67
#